data_AF-B7K3B4-F1
#
_entry.id   AF-B7K3B4-F1
#
_cell.length_a   1.000
_cell.length_b   1.000
_cell.length_c   1.000
_cell.angle_alpha   90.00
_cell.angle_beta   90.00
_cell.angle_gamma   90.00
#
_symmetry.space_group_name_H-M   'P 1'
#
loop_
_entity.id
_entity.type
_entity.pdbx_description
1 polymer ?
#
loop_
_entity_poly.entity_id
_entity_poly.type
_entity_poly.pdbx_seq_one_letter_code
_entity_poly.pdbx_strand_id
1 'polypeptide(L)'
;MMSNFEQEDWPSVADASDMNNQFERFELLSAYLDGEVTAEERQQVQQWLDTDPQFHQLYCKLSRLQREIPTLPVPSSPVSSEQLSQGVFRSIDRQNRTKRLTMCGGIAIATLIVGAISSLSVRNGALSPRFADIAPQLTEKEAEPLTIALNRPVVEIPLSAR
;
A
#
# COMPACT_ATOMS: atom_id res chain seq x y z
N MET A 1 -43.00 -5.72 -28.52
CA MET A 1 -41.58 -5.45 -28.84
C MET A 1 -40.78 -5.82 -27.61
N MET A 2 -40.36 -7.08 -27.51
CA MET A 2 -39.59 -7.57 -26.37
C MET A 2 -38.11 -7.29 -26.62
N SER A 3 -37.48 -6.78 -25.57
CA SER A 3 -36.12 -6.29 -25.47
C SER A 3 -35.12 -7.33 -25.99
N ASN A 4 -34.29 -6.93 -26.95
CA ASN A 4 -33.24 -7.76 -27.57
C ASN A 4 -31.90 -7.59 -26.83
N PHE A 5 -31.93 -7.48 -25.50
CA PHE A 5 -30.85 -6.89 -24.69
C PHE A 5 -30.21 -7.82 -23.66
N GLU A 6 -30.34 -9.13 -23.80
CA GLU A 6 -29.70 -10.10 -22.89
C GLU A 6 -29.18 -11.32 -23.66
N GLN A 7 -28.35 -11.08 -24.67
CA GLN A 7 -27.43 -12.09 -25.17
C GLN A 7 -26.02 -11.61 -24.83
N GLU A 8 -25.70 -11.62 -23.53
CA GLU A 8 -24.33 -11.52 -23.05
C GLU A 8 -23.62 -12.81 -23.47
N ASP A 9 -22.89 -12.68 -24.58
CA ASP A 9 -22.00 -13.69 -25.14
C ASP A 9 -20.79 -13.83 -24.21
N TRP A 10 -20.98 -14.57 -23.12
CA TRP A 10 -19.88 -14.96 -22.24
C TRP A 10 -18.90 -15.81 -23.05
N PRO A 11 -17.59 -15.48 -23.04
CA PRO A 11 -16.61 -16.20 -23.83
C PRO A 11 -16.68 -17.69 -23.48
N SER A 12 -16.78 -18.53 -24.50
CA SER A 12 -16.85 -19.97 -24.35
C SER A 12 -15.61 -20.47 -23.60
N VAL A 13 -15.75 -21.55 -22.82
CA VAL A 13 -14.62 -22.18 -22.10
C VAL A 13 -13.46 -22.49 -23.06
N ALA A 14 -13.76 -22.79 -24.33
CA ALA A 14 -12.77 -23.01 -25.37
C ALA A 14 -11.95 -21.74 -25.66
N ASP A 15 -12.59 -20.58 -25.80
CA ASP A 15 -11.93 -19.31 -26.08
C ASP A 15 -11.05 -18.87 -24.90
N ALA A 16 -11.51 -19.10 -23.67
CA ALA A 16 -10.72 -18.81 -22.47
C ALA A 16 -9.45 -19.69 -22.39
N SER A 17 -9.56 -20.97 -22.74
CA SER A 17 -8.41 -21.89 -22.74
C SER A 17 -7.38 -21.55 -23.83
N ASP A 18 -7.83 -21.09 -25.00
CA ASP A 18 -6.94 -20.68 -26.08
C ASP A 18 -6.19 -19.39 -25.74
N MET A 19 -6.87 -18.42 -25.11
CA MET A 19 -6.20 -17.21 -24.61
C MET A 19 -5.11 -17.53 -23.59
N ASN A 20 -5.34 -18.47 -22.68
CA ASN A 20 -4.34 -18.86 -21.68
C ASN A 20 -3.10 -19.50 -22.35
N ASN A 21 -3.30 -20.39 -23.33
CA ASN A 21 -2.20 -21.00 -24.08
C ASN A 21 -1.38 -19.97 -24.87
N GLN A 22 -2.05 -19.00 -25.52
CA GLN A 22 -1.36 -17.94 -26.23
C GLN A 22 -0.53 -17.04 -25.30
N PHE A 23 -1.04 -16.78 -24.09
CA PHE A 23 -0.34 -16.02 -23.07
C PHE A 23 0.91 -16.76 -22.56
N GLU A 24 0.78 -18.04 -22.21
CA GLU A 24 1.91 -18.87 -21.77
C GLU A 24 3.01 -18.97 -22.83
N ARG A 25 2.62 -19.11 -24.11
CA ARG A 25 3.58 -19.11 -25.23
C ARG A 25 4.29 -17.77 -25.38
N PHE A 26 3.58 -16.67 -25.18
CA PHE A 26 4.17 -15.33 -25.19
C PHE A 26 5.13 -15.12 -24.02
N GLU A 27 4.74 -15.54 -22.81
CA GLU A 27 5.57 -15.46 -21.61
C GLU A 27 6.89 -16.21 -21.80
N LEU A 28 6.84 -17.46 -22.27
CA LEU A 28 8.04 -18.25 -22.59
C LEU A 28 8.92 -17.57 -23.65
N LEU A 29 8.33 -16.94 -24.66
CA LEU A 29 9.08 -16.22 -25.69
C LEU A 29 9.78 -14.97 -25.11
N SER A 30 9.11 -14.24 -24.23
CA SER A 30 9.69 -13.07 -23.56
C SER A 30 10.84 -13.47 -22.64
N ALA A 31 10.66 -14.50 -21.82
CA ALA A 31 11.72 -15.07 -20.99
C ALA A 31 12.89 -15.60 -21.84
N TYR A 32 12.62 -16.18 -23.02
CA TYR A 32 13.67 -16.65 -23.93
C TYR A 32 14.54 -15.50 -24.45
N LEU A 33 13.91 -14.38 -24.81
CA LEU A 33 14.60 -13.18 -25.28
C LEU A 33 15.46 -12.55 -24.19
N ASP A 34 14.98 -12.56 -22.94
CA ASP A 34 15.70 -12.02 -21.79
C ASP A 34 16.74 -13.01 -21.22
N GLY A 35 16.70 -14.27 -21.68
CA GLY A 35 17.65 -15.32 -21.29
C GLY A 35 17.32 -16.01 -19.97
N GLU A 36 16.08 -15.86 -19.47
CA GLU A 36 15.60 -16.41 -18.20
C GLU A 36 14.97 -17.81 -18.31
N VAL A 37 15.00 -18.42 -19.50
CA VAL A 37 14.49 -19.79 -19.73
C VAL A 37 15.47 -20.87 -19.30
N THR A 38 14.94 -22.00 -18.86
CA THR A 38 15.70 -23.25 -18.65
C THR A 38 16.18 -23.86 -19.97
N ALA A 39 17.08 -24.85 -19.90
CA ALA A 39 17.63 -25.50 -21.10
C ALA A 39 16.55 -26.28 -21.89
N GLU A 40 15.62 -26.90 -21.17
CA GLU A 40 14.50 -27.66 -21.72
C GLU A 40 13.51 -26.73 -22.42
N GLU A 41 13.11 -25.64 -21.76
CA GLU A 41 12.22 -24.62 -22.35
C GLU A 41 12.86 -23.95 -23.56
N ARG A 42 14.17 -23.72 -23.53
CA ARG A 42 14.92 -23.16 -24.66
C ARG A 42 14.79 -24.04 -25.91
N GLN A 43 14.88 -25.36 -25.77
CA GLN A 43 14.68 -26.28 -26.91
C GLN A 43 13.25 -26.24 -27.43
N GLN A 44 12.27 -26.19 -26.52
CA GLN A 44 10.86 -26.10 -26.87
C GLN A 44 10.54 -24.81 -27.64
N VAL A 45 11.03 -23.67 -27.16
CA VAL A 45 10.88 -22.38 -27.84
C VAL A 45 11.56 -22.42 -29.21
N GLN A 46 12.76 -23.00 -29.32
CA GLN A 46 13.46 -23.14 -30.60
C GLN A 46 12.65 -23.98 -31.60
N GLN A 47 12.08 -25.10 -31.16
CA GLN A 47 11.22 -25.92 -31.99
C GLN A 47 10.00 -25.14 -32.52
N TRP A 48 9.38 -24.32 -31.67
CA TRP A 48 8.27 -23.45 -32.09
C TRP A 48 8.71 -22.36 -33.05
N LEU A 49 9.89 -21.77 -32.87
CA LEU A 49 10.44 -20.78 -33.81
C LEU A 49 10.71 -21.37 -35.20
N ASP A 50 11.05 -22.65 -35.28
CA ASP A 50 11.32 -23.34 -36.53
C ASP A 50 10.04 -23.86 -37.22
N THR A 51 9.02 -24.22 -36.43
CA THR A 51 7.79 -24.89 -36.92
C THR A 51 6.62 -23.93 -37.12
N ASP A 52 6.53 -22.85 -36.34
CA ASP A 52 5.40 -21.91 -36.35
C ASP A 52 5.81 -20.53 -36.91
N PRO A 53 5.38 -20.18 -38.14
CA PRO A 53 5.67 -18.90 -38.75
C PRO A 53 5.10 -17.70 -37.99
N GLN A 54 3.94 -17.84 -37.32
CA GLN A 54 3.34 -16.74 -36.56
C GLN A 54 4.16 -16.45 -35.30
N PHE A 55 4.62 -17.50 -34.63
CA PHE A 55 5.51 -17.40 -33.46
C PHE A 55 6.86 -16.79 -33.83
N HIS A 56 7.42 -17.17 -34.98
CA HIS A 56 8.64 -16.55 -35.52
C HIS A 56 8.47 -15.06 -35.83
N GLN A 57 7.31 -14.66 -36.39
CA GLN A 57 7.02 -13.25 -36.64
C GLN A 57 6.92 -12.45 -35.33
N LEU A 58 6.32 -13.02 -34.29
CA LEU A 58 6.24 -12.41 -32.96
C LEU A 58 7.65 -12.19 -32.38
N TYR A 59 8.52 -13.19 -32.47
CA TYR A 59 9.93 -13.07 -32.10
C TYR A 59 10.64 -11.94 -32.85
N CYS A 60 10.48 -11.86 -34.17
CA CYS A 60 11.05 -10.79 -34.98
C CYS A 60 10.57 -9.40 -34.54
N LYS A 61 9.27 -9.26 -34.22
CA LYS A 61 8.70 -7.99 -33.73
C LYS A 61 9.28 -7.58 -32.39
N LEU A 62 9.35 -8.51 -31.43
CA LEU A 62 9.91 -8.24 -30.10
C LEU A 62 11.40 -7.90 -30.17
N SER A 63 12.18 -8.66 -30.93
CA SER A 63 13.60 -8.39 -31.18
C SER A 63 13.83 -7.03 -31.85
N ARG A 64 12.91 -6.61 -32.73
CA ARG A 64 12.94 -5.28 -33.34
C ARG A 64 12.68 -4.20 -32.29
N LEU A 65 11.64 -4.34 -31.46
CA LEU A 65 11.32 -3.40 -30.39
C LEU A 65 12.48 -3.24 -29.39
N GLN A 66 13.07 -4.35 -28.94
CA GLN A 66 14.23 -4.30 -28.02
C GLN A 66 15.42 -3.52 -28.61
N ARG A 67 15.64 -3.62 -29.92
CA ARG A 67 16.70 -2.86 -30.61
C ARG A 67 16.33 -1.40 -30.86
N GLU A 68 15.07 -1.12 -31.17
CA GLU A 68 14.63 0.23 -31.54
C GLU A 68 14.35 1.12 -30.32
N ILE A 69 13.86 0.57 -29.20
CA ILE A 69 13.53 1.35 -27.99
C ILE A 69 14.74 2.17 -27.48
N PRO A 70 15.95 1.62 -27.34
CA PRO A 70 17.12 2.39 -26.92
C PRO A 70 17.55 3.47 -27.92
N THR A 71 17.15 3.35 -29.18
CA THR A 71 17.47 4.34 -30.23
C THR A 71 16.48 5.49 -30.28
N LEU A 72 15.37 5.40 -29.52
CA LEU A 72 14.38 6.47 -29.48
C LEU A 72 15.02 7.73 -28.87
N PRO A 73 14.94 8.89 -29.55
CA PRO A 73 15.49 10.11 -29.02
C PRO A 73 14.72 10.50 -27.75
N VAL A 74 15.45 10.65 -26.64
CA VAL A 74 14.86 11.20 -25.42
C VAL A 74 14.54 12.67 -25.71
N PRO A 75 13.27 13.09 -25.58
CA PRO A 75 12.90 14.49 -25.80
C PRO A 75 13.71 15.35 -24.82
N SER A 76 14.44 16.32 -25.37
CA SER A 76 15.20 17.26 -24.55
C SER A 76 14.22 18.10 -23.75
N SER A 77 14.16 17.86 -22.44
CA SER A 77 13.37 18.70 -21.55
C SER A 77 13.99 20.10 -21.56
N PRO A 78 13.21 21.15 -21.87
CA PRO A 78 13.69 22.53 -21.75
C PRO A 78 13.89 22.93 -20.28
N VAL A 79 13.41 22.12 -19.33
CA VAL A 79 13.46 22.38 -17.90
C VAL A 79 14.50 21.46 -17.24
N SER A 80 15.37 22.05 -16.43
CA SER A 80 16.34 21.32 -15.60
C SER A 80 15.64 20.39 -14.60
N SER A 81 16.26 19.26 -14.28
CA SER A 81 15.79 18.33 -13.24
C SER A 81 15.57 19.03 -11.89
N GLU A 82 16.42 20.00 -11.57
CA GLU A 82 16.32 20.81 -10.34
C GLU A 82 15.10 21.73 -10.35
N GLN A 83 14.75 22.31 -11.50
CA GLN A 83 13.57 23.16 -11.61
C GLN A 83 12.28 22.33 -11.57
N LEU A 84 12.30 21.11 -12.15
CA LEU A 84 11.19 20.17 -12.06
C LEU A 84 10.98 19.68 -10.62
N SER A 85 12.05 19.29 -9.92
CA SER A 85 11.98 18.84 -8.53
C SER A 85 11.40 19.94 -7.63
N GLN A 86 11.91 21.16 -7.75
CA GLN A 86 11.36 22.32 -7.02
C GLN A 86 9.90 22.61 -7.36
N GLY A 87 9.50 22.46 -8.63
CA GLY A 87 8.11 22.61 -9.06
C GLY A 87 7.19 21.57 -8.40
N VAL A 88 7.60 20.30 -8.39
CA VAL A 88 6.86 19.20 -7.76
C VAL A 88 6.75 19.42 -6.24
N PHE A 89 7.87 19.73 -5.57
CA PHE A 89 7.84 20.00 -4.13
C PHE A 89 6.97 21.20 -3.77
N ARG A 90 7.03 22.29 -4.55
CA ARG A 90 6.12 23.44 -4.37
C ARG A 90 4.65 23.07 -4.55
N SER A 91 4.35 22.21 -5.52
CA SER A 91 2.98 21.73 -5.75
C SER A 91 2.47 20.92 -4.55
N ILE A 92 3.30 19.99 -4.04
CA ILE A 92 3.00 19.16 -2.87
C ILE A 92 2.82 20.03 -1.62
N ASP A 93 3.74 20.98 -1.37
CA ASP A 93 3.66 21.89 -0.22
C ASP A 93 2.41 22.75 -0.27
N ARG A 94 2.02 23.24 -1.45
CA ARG A 94 0.79 24.02 -1.63
C ARG A 94 -0.44 23.18 -1.29
N GLN A 95 -0.49 21.92 -1.74
CA GLN A 95 -1.60 21.01 -1.45
C GLN A 95 -1.67 20.63 0.03
N ASN A 96 -0.52 20.41 0.67
CA ASN A 96 -0.47 20.10 2.09
C ASN A 96 -0.87 21.30 2.95
N ARG A 97 -0.50 22.52 2.52
CA ARG A 97 -0.90 23.74 3.22
C ARG A 97 -2.40 23.97 3.19
N THR A 98 -3.06 23.73 2.04
CA THR A 98 -4.53 23.85 1.96
C THR A 98 -5.23 22.80 2.80
N LYS A 99 -4.76 21.54 2.77
CA LYS A 99 -5.28 20.47 3.64
C LYS A 99 -5.08 20.76 5.12
N ARG A 100 -3.94 21.31 5.53
CA ARG A 100 -3.70 21.72 6.91
C ARG A 100 -4.61 22.87 7.33
N LEU A 101 -4.85 23.85 6.46
CA LEU A 101 -5.79 24.95 6.75
C LEU A 101 -7.22 24.44 6.94
N THR A 102 -7.70 23.56 6.06
CA THR A 102 -9.05 23.00 6.18
C THR A 102 -9.18 22.10 7.41
N MET A 103 -8.14 21.32 7.75
CA MET A 103 -8.12 20.50 8.96
C MET A 103 -8.11 21.37 10.23
N CYS A 104 -7.33 22.45 10.28
CA CYS A 104 -7.34 23.38 11.41
C CYS A 104 -8.70 24.07 11.57
N GLY A 105 -9.34 24.46 10.47
CA GLY A 105 -10.71 24.99 10.48
C GLY A 105 -11.72 23.99 11.04
N GLY A 106 -11.63 22.71 10.63
CA GLY A 106 -12.49 21.65 11.15
C GLY A 106 -12.29 21.37 12.65
N ILE A 107 -11.04 21.36 13.13
CA ILE A 107 -10.72 21.17 14.55
C ILE A 107 -11.28 22.33 15.40
N ALA A 108 -11.11 23.58 14.97
CA ALA A 108 -11.63 24.74 15.70
C ALA A 108 -13.15 24.66 15.89
N ILE A 109 -13.90 24.29 14.84
CA ILE A 109 -15.37 24.15 14.91
C ILE A 109 -15.76 22.98 15.84
N ALA A 110 -15.09 21.84 15.74
CA ALA A 110 -15.37 20.68 16.59
C ALA A 110 -15.15 20.99 18.08
N THR A 111 -14.05 21.69 18.43
CA THR A 111 -13.78 22.08 19.83
C THR A 111 -14.83 23.04 20.40
N LEU A 112 -15.37 23.96 19.59
CA LEU A 112 -16.45 24.84 20.01
C LEU A 112 -17.75 24.08 20.30
N ILE A 113 -18.11 23.10 19.46
CA ILE A 113 -19.31 22.28 19.65
C ILE A 113 -19.18 21.39 20.89
N VAL A 114 -18.06 20.67 21.03
CA VAL A 114 -17.80 19.82 22.21
C VAL A 114 -17.74 20.67 23.48
N GLY A 115 -17.11 21.83 23.44
CA GLY A 115 -17.06 22.78 24.56
C GLY A 115 -18.45 23.30 24.95
N ALA A 116 -19.29 23.65 23.98
CA ALA A 116 -20.66 24.12 24.25
C ALA A 116 -21.51 23.03 24.91
N ILE A 117 -21.49 21.81 24.36
CA ILE A 117 -22.22 20.65 24.92
C ILE A 117 -21.70 20.31 26.31
N SER A 118 -20.38 20.26 26.49
CA SER A 118 -19.76 19.98 27.80
C SER A 118 -20.09 21.05 28.83
N SER A 119 -20.14 22.33 28.44
CA SER A 119 -20.53 23.42 29.35
C SER A 119 -21.99 23.27 29.80
N LEU A 120 -22.87 22.79 28.92
CA LEU A 120 -24.28 22.56 29.23
C LEU A 120 -24.45 21.33 30.15
N SER A 121 -23.67 20.27 29.94
CA SER A 121 -23.65 19.09 30.80
C SER A 121 -23.04 19.34 32.18
N VAL A 122 -21.97 20.14 32.28
CA VAL A 122 -21.38 20.58 33.57
C VAL A 122 -22.37 21.45 34.34
N ARG A 123 -23.07 22.38 33.66
CA ARG A 123 -24.06 23.26 34.27
C ARG A 123 -25.32 22.52 34.76
N ASN A 124 -25.67 21.40 34.15
CA ASN A 124 -26.75 20.51 34.59
C ASN A 124 -26.32 19.48 35.67
N GLY A 125 -25.11 19.59 36.23
CA GLY A 125 -24.67 18.80 37.39
C GLY A 125 -24.37 17.32 37.10
N ALA A 126 -24.30 16.90 35.84
CA ALA A 126 -24.15 15.48 35.46
C ALA A 126 -22.70 14.94 35.60
N LEU A 127 -21.73 15.79 35.97
CA LEU A 127 -20.32 15.44 36.13
C LEU A 127 -19.90 15.49 37.60
N SER A 128 -20.60 14.77 38.47
CA SER A 128 -19.97 14.30 39.71
C SER A 128 -19.21 13.01 39.40
N PRO A 129 -17.86 12.98 39.43
CA PRO A 129 -17.15 11.72 39.38
C PRO A 129 -17.59 10.89 40.59
N ARG A 130 -18.31 9.79 40.33
CA ARG A 130 -18.79 8.89 41.38
C ARG A 130 -17.63 7.98 41.77
N PHE A 131 -16.90 8.39 42.80
CA PHE A 131 -15.92 7.53 43.46
C PHE A 131 -16.67 6.35 44.10
N ALA A 132 -16.14 5.14 43.95
CA ALA A 132 -16.66 3.98 44.67
C ALA A 132 -16.26 4.10 46.14
N ASP A 133 -17.25 4.24 47.03
CA ASP A 133 -17.05 4.13 48.47
C ASP A 133 -16.69 2.69 48.82
N ILE A 134 -15.39 2.39 48.91
CA ILE A 134 -14.91 1.21 49.61
C ILE A 134 -14.77 1.62 51.06
N ALA A 135 -15.84 1.48 51.84
CA ALA A 135 -15.77 1.54 53.29
C ALA A 135 -14.92 0.36 53.78
N PRO A 136 -13.80 0.58 54.51
CA PRO A 136 -12.99 -0.50 55.02
C PRO A 136 -13.73 -1.11 56.22
N GLN A 137 -14.35 -2.27 56.01
CA GLN A 137 -14.77 -3.10 57.14
C GLN A 137 -13.53 -3.74 57.74
N LEU A 138 -13.15 -3.25 58.92
CA LEU A 138 -12.14 -3.85 59.79
C LEU A 138 -12.64 -5.24 60.21
N THR A 139 -12.14 -6.27 59.54
CA THR A 139 -12.16 -7.64 60.07
C THR A 139 -10.72 -8.14 60.06
N GLU A 140 -10.13 -8.16 61.25
CA GLU A 140 -8.86 -8.83 61.53
C GLU A 140 -8.96 -10.30 61.14
N LYS A 141 -8.25 -10.72 60.08
CA LYS A 141 -7.76 -12.10 59.98
C LYS A 141 -6.61 -12.21 58.97
N GLU A 142 -5.44 -12.56 59.52
CA GLU A 142 -4.22 -13.01 58.85
C GLU A 142 -3.67 -12.15 57.71
N ALA A 143 -2.66 -11.36 58.06
CA ALA A 143 -1.72 -10.77 57.14
C ALA A 143 -0.89 -11.88 56.45
N GLU A 144 -1.40 -12.42 55.36
CA GLU A 144 -0.56 -13.08 54.37
C GLU A 144 0.29 -11.98 53.69
N PRO A 145 1.63 -12.02 53.80
CA PRO A 145 2.48 -10.97 53.25
C PRO A 145 2.33 -10.96 51.74
N LEU A 146 1.65 -9.94 51.21
CA LEU A 146 1.54 -9.68 49.79
C LEU A 146 2.95 -9.49 49.20
N THR A 147 3.50 -10.55 48.61
CA THR A 147 4.80 -10.53 47.93
C THR A 147 4.66 -9.77 46.63
N ILE A 148 4.93 -8.47 46.67
CA ILE A 148 5.05 -7.63 45.49
C ILE A 148 6.39 -7.94 44.83
N ALA A 149 6.38 -8.62 43.68
CA ALA A 149 7.56 -8.83 42.86
C ALA A 149 8.03 -7.48 42.28
N LEU A 150 8.93 -6.81 43.00
CA LEU A 150 9.59 -5.60 42.51
C LEU A 150 10.61 -6.00 41.45
N ASN A 151 10.23 -5.81 40.18
CA ASN A 151 11.12 -5.91 39.03
C ASN A 151 12.14 -4.75 39.08
N ARG A 152 13.16 -4.90 39.92
CA ARG A 152 14.34 -4.04 39.95
C ARG A 152 15.45 -4.75 39.16
N PRO A 153 16.13 -4.09 38.22
CA PRO A 153 17.26 -4.70 37.54
C PRO A 153 18.38 -5.01 38.55
N VAL A 154 18.91 -6.23 38.49
CA VAL A 154 20.02 -6.76 39.31
C VAL A 154 21.39 -6.16 38.93
N VAL A 155 21.43 -5.24 37.97
CA VAL A 155 22.68 -4.69 37.41
C VAL A 155 22.84 -3.24 37.86
N GLU A 156 23.84 -3.01 38.72
CA GLU A 156 24.32 -1.67 39.04
C GLU A 156 25.02 -1.08 37.81
N ILE A 157 24.57 0.08 37.33
CA ILE A 157 25.28 0.83 36.30
C ILE A 157 26.46 1.53 36.99
N PRO A 158 27.72 1.16 36.72
CA PRO A 158 28.85 1.87 37.30
C PRO A 158 28.84 3.31 36.78
N LEU A 159 28.81 4.27 37.72
CA LEU A 159 29.07 5.67 37.44
C LEU A 159 30.49 5.78 36.87
N SER A 160 30.60 6.39 35.69
CA SER A 160 31.84 6.70 34.99
C SER A 160 32.94 7.16 35.95
N ALA A 161 34.08 6.47 35.91
CA ALA A 161 35.30 6.93 36.55
C ALA A 161 35.74 8.25 35.88
N ARG A 162 35.87 9.28 36.72
CA ARG A 162 36.66 10.48 36.44
C ARG A 162 37.96 10.37 37.21
#